data_AF-A0A935TXA3-F1
#
_entry.id   AF-A0A935TXA3-F1
#
_cell.length_a   1.000
_cell.length_b   1.000
_cell.length_c   1.000
_cell.angle_alpha   90.00
_cell.angle_beta   90.00
_cell.angle_gamma   90.00
#
_symmetry.space_group_name_H-M   'P 1'
#
loop_
_entity.id
_entity.type
_entity.pdbx_description
1 polymer ?
#
loop_
_entity_poly.entity_id
_entity_poly.type
_entity_poly.pdbx_seq_one_letter_code
_entity_poly.pdbx_strand_id
1 'polypeptide(L)'
;MLRRAVVQRLEHAILTALQAEASPILLATTGGIPEVAALVRELVQLHAAQRPVLELDIPDASKSSNDGLDRAQVRPSRRDPSAVVAAKRHALDLVEKGNFIAAWGAVAHLANDEDCRPWINVLRWLYQWAASLPIDRDCDLSLPATSQRAAHAAIRVELALRCEDIPRAVHATVAFFEAAVWDHLYERHAVESTVGSNGKQRYRLCPEPQGRSGMQEMRELVDGVKQYEIHGYGKNLRTICEGYLQRHAPEKTAALCRLSERIDPALRRRNMVAHGEPRRENLEEARQQMKDDHFWSASERFLEQPEVCDVLRELGVNDPASLCESLIDEVGARLRAVRP
;
A
#
# COMPACT_ATOMS: atom_id res chain seq x y z
N MET A 1 -9.66 -29.42 17.57
CA MET A 1 -8.32 -28.79 17.54
C MET A 1 -7.26 -29.88 17.49
N LEU A 2 -6.46 -29.94 16.42
CA LEU A 2 -5.37 -30.93 16.28
C LEU A 2 -4.25 -30.59 17.27
N ARG A 3 -3.76 -31.59 18.02
CA ARG A 3 -2.63 -31.40 18.96
C ARG A 3 -1.34 -31.23 18.18
N ARG A 4 -0.44 -30.34 18.64
CA ARG A 4 0.88 -30.09 18.02
C ARG A 4 1.70 -31.37 17.78
N ALA A 5 1.61 -32.34 18.70
CA ALA A 5 2.27 -33.63 18.55
C ALA A 5 1.76 -34.46 17.36
N VAL A 6 0.48 -34.34 16.99
CA VAL A 6 -0.09 -35.02 15.81
C VAL A 6 0.44 -34.38 14.53
N VAL A 7 0.51 -33.04 14.48
CA VAL A 7 1.08 -32.29 13.35
C VAL A 7 2.52 -32.71 13.09
N GLN A 8 3.35 -32.75 14.14
CA GLN A 8 4.77 -33.17 14.03
C GLN A 8 4.94 -34.60 13.51
N ARG A 9 4.11 -35.53 13.98
CA ARG A 9 4.15 -36.93 13.52
C ARG A 9 3.72 -37.07 12.07
N LEU A 10 2.69 -36.34 11.65
CA LEU A 10 2.23 -36.30 10.26
C LEU A 10 3.28 -35.69 9.34
N GLU A 11 3.85 -34.56 9.72
CA GLU A 11 4.92 -33.89 8.96
C GLU A 11 6.15 -34.79 8.79
N HIS A 12 6.60 -35.45 9.86
CA HIS A 12 7.70 -36.40 9.77
C HIS A 12 7.40 -37.55 8.79
N ALA A 13 6.20 -38.14 8.88
CA ALA A 13 5.80 -39.22 7.98
C ALA A 13 5.73 -38.77 6.51
N ILE A 14 5.23 -37.56 6.25
CA ILE A 14 5.19 -36.96 4.91
C ILE A 14 6.61 -36.74 4.39
N LEU A 15 7.49 -36.14 5.18
CA LEU A 15 8.88 -35.92 4.79
C LEU A 15 9.59 -37.24 4.46
N THR A 16 9.39 -38.29 5.27
CA THR A 16 9.93 -39.62 4.97
C THR A 16 9.37 -40.19 3.67
N ALA A 17 8.07 -40.05 3.41
CA ALA A 17 7.45 -40.52 2.17
C ALA A 17 7.96 -39.73 0.95
N LEU A 18 8.19 -38.43 1.09
CA LEU A 18 8.69 -37.56 0.02
C LEU A 18 10.17 -37.80 -0.32
N GLN A 19 10.95 -38.49 0.53
CA GLN A 19 12.31 -38.93 0.18
C GLN A 19 12.33 -39.86 -1.03
N ALA A 20 11.22 -40.57 -1.32
CA ALA A 20 11.08 -41.25 -2.59
C ALA A 20 10.95 -40.21 -3.72
N GLU A 21 11.89 -40.18 -4.67
CA GLU A 21 11.93 -39.23 -5.80
C GLU A 21 10.84 -39.49 -6.87
N ALA A 22 9.73 -40.15 -6.52
CA ALA A 22 8.64 -40.45 -7.43
C ALA A 22 7.91 -39.17 -7.91
N SER A 23 7.63 -39.07 -9.21
CA SER A 23 6.88 -37.95 -9.78
C SER A 23 5.87 -38.48 -10.82
N PRO A 24 4.59 -38.08 -10.77
CA PRO A 24 3.97 -37.13 -9.85
C PRO A 24 3.70 -37.70 -8.45
N ILE A 25 3.48 -36.81 -7.47
CA ILE A 25 2.97 -37.20 -6.15
C ILE A 25 1.45 -37.39 -6.26
N LEU A 26 0.96 -38.56 -5.88
CA LEU A 26 -0.47 -38.86 -5.83
C LEU A 26 -0.99 -38.63 -4.41
N LEU A 27 -1.96 -37.75 -4.26
CA LEU A 27 -2.50 -37.36 -2.95
C LEU A 27 -3.99 -37.71 -2.86
N ALA A 28 -4.33 -38.75 -2.10
CA ALA A 28 -5.71 -39.09 -1.79
C ALA A 28 -6.09 -38.54 -0.41
N THR A 29 -6.97 -37.53 -0.36
CA THR A 29 -7.44 -36.87 0.89
C THR A 29 -8.95 -36.96 1.08
N THR A 30 -9.61 -37.87 0.36
CA THR A 30 -11.07 -38.04 0.40
C THR A 30 -11.59 -38.85 1.58
N GLY A 31 -10.75 -39.70 2.17
CA GLY A 31 -11.11 -40.52 3.34
C GLY A 31 -10.51 -40.01 4.65
N GLY A 32 -11.13 -40.41 5.76
CA GLY A 32 -10.61 -40.15 7.11
C GLY A 32 -11.17 -38.90 7.78
N ILE A 33 -10.42 -38.37 8.75
CA ILE A 33 -10.80 -37.17 9.51
C ILE A 33 -10.54 -35.92 8.64
N PRO A 34 -11.56 -35.10 8.31
CA PRO A 34 -11.41 -33.97 7.40
C PRO A 34 -10.28 -33.00 7.76
N GLU A 35 -10.08 -32.72 9.04
CA GLU A 35 -9.02 -31.83 9.52
C GLU A 35 -7.62 -32.40 9.30
N VAL A 36 -7.46 -33.73 9.38
CA VAL A 36 -6.20 -34.41 9.09
C VAL A 36 -5.95 -34.41 7.59
N ALA A 37 -6.98 -34.68 6.79
CA ALA A 37 -6.91 -34.66 5.33
C ALA A 37 -6.47 -33.28 4.79
N ALA A 38 -7.06 -32.19 5.33
CA ALA A 38 -6.65 -30.83 5.01
C ALA A 38 -5.19 -30.56 5.41
N LEU A 39 -4.77 -30.95 6.62
CA LEU A 39 -3.38 -30.78 7.07
C LEU A 39 -2.37 -31.55 6.22
N VAL A 40 -2.69 -32.78 5.82
CA VAL A 40 -1.82 -33.58 4.94
C VAL A 40 -1.67 -32.90 3.58
N ARG A 41 -2.75 -32.35 3.02
CA ARG A 41 -2.71 -31.58 1.77
C ARG A 41 -1.73 -30.40 1.87
N GLU A 42 -1.87 -29.57 2.91
CA GLU A 42 -1.02 -28.40 3.12
C GLU A 42 0.45 -28.79 3.34
N LEU A 43 0.72 -29.82 4.14
CA LEU A 43 2.09 -30.28 4.41
C LEU A 43 2.76 -30.88 3.15
N VAL A 44 2.01 -31.61 2.32
CA VAL A 44 2.53 -32.12 1.05
C VAL A 44 2.82 -30.97 0.10
N GLN A 45 1.93 -29.98 -0.03
CA GLN A 45 2.18 -28.81 -0.89
C GLN A 45 3.37 -27.98 -0.40
N LEU A 46 3.54 -27.80 0.92
CA LEU A 46 4.66 -27.08 1.52
C LEU A 46 6.00 -27.76 1.20
N HIS A 47 6.09 -29.08 1.39
CA HIS A 47 7.35 -29.82 1.29
C HIS A 47 7.64 -30.35 -0.12
N ALA A 48 6.66 -30.33 -1.02
CA ALA A 48 6.79 -30.78 -2.40
C ALA A 48 6.52 -29.66 -3.43
N ALA A 49 6.73 -28.39 -3.07
CA ALA A 49 6.40 -27.22 -3.90
C ALA A 49 6.97 -27.26 -5.34
N GLN A 50 8.06 -27.99 -5.58
CA GLN A 50 8.70 -28.14 -6.91
C GLN A 50 8.26 -29.39 -7.68
N ARG A 51 7.41 -30.25 -7.11
CA ARG A 51 6.96 -31.51 -7.71
C ARG A 51 5.46 -31.42 -8.03
N PRO A 52 5.00 -31.96 -9.17
CA PRO A 52 3.57 -31.98 -9.48
C PRO A 52 2.83 -32.90 -8.49
N VAL A 53 1.82 -32.34 -7.81
CA VAL A 53 0.92 -33.06 -6.91
C VAL A 53 -0.43 -33.22 -7.61
N LEU A 54 -0.89 -34.46 -7.77
CA LEU A 54 -2.21 -34.79 -8.31
C LEU A 54 -3.11 -35.23 -7.16
N GLU A 55 -4.14 -34.44 -6.88
CA GLU A 55 -5.17 -34.82 -5.91
C GLU A 55 -6.12 -35.85 -6.53
N LEU A 56 -6.43 -36.90 -5.77
CA LEU A 56 -7.30 -37.98 -6.18
C LEU A 56 -8.59 -37.99 -5.35
N ASP A 57 -9.72 -37.99 -6.05
CA ASP A 57 -11.03 -38.33 -5.51
C ASP A 57 -11.29 -39.82 -5.69
N ILE A 58 -11.62 -40.50 -4.60
CA ILE A 58 -12.03 -41.90 -4.61
C ILE A 58 -13.53 -41.91 -4.31
N PRO A 59 -14.40 -42.00 -5.33
CA PRO A 59 -15.84 -42.03 -5.12
C PRO A 59 -16.25 -43.27 -4.32
N ASP A 60 -17.26 -43.13 -3.48
CA ASP A 60 -17.82 -44.23 -2.70
C ASP A 60 -18.80 -45.02 -3.57
N ALA A 61 -18.40 -46.23 -4.01
CA ALA A 61 -19.24 -47.10 -4.85
C ALA A 61 -20.61 -47.40 -4.25
N SER A 62 -20.80 -47.29 -2.92
CA SER A 62 -22.11 -47.50 -2.30
C SER A 62 -23.15 -46.43 -2.68
N LYS A 63 -22.71 -45.29 -3.25
CA LYS A 63 -23.56 -44.16 -3.64
C LYS A 63 -23.68 -43.99 -5.15
N SER A 64 -22.92 -44.74 -5.94
CA SER A 64 -23.01 -44.71 -7.41
C SER A 64 -23.95 -45.81 -7.90
N SER A 65 -25.00 -45.43 -8.63
CA SER A 65 -25.98 -46.36 -9.23
C SER A 65 -25.44 -47.17 -10.42
N ASN A 66 -24.15 -47.04 -10.75
CA ASN A 66 -23.50 -47.77 -11.83
C ASN A 66 -22.55 -48.81 -11.25
N ASP A 67 -22.58 -50.01 -11.79
CA ASP A 67 -21.75 -51.20 -11.49
C ASP A 67 -20.24 -51.01 -11.81
N GLY A 68 -19.74 -49.77 -11.68
CA GLY A 68 -18.40 -49.35 -12.07
C GLY A 68 -17.45 -49.30 -10.90
N LEU A 69 -16.45 -50.17 -10.92
CA LEU A 69 -15.23 -50.21 -10.09
C LEU A 69 -14.85 -48.87 -9.44
N ASP A 70 -14.52 -48.90 -8.14
CA ASP A 70 -13.87 -47.81 -7.39
C ASP A 70 -12.58 -47.36 -8.10
N ARG A 71 -12.67 -46.38 -8.99
CA ARG A 71 -11.52 -45.81 -9.68
C ARG A 71 -11.25 -44.43 -9.13
N ALA A 72 -10.04 -44.24 -8.61
CA ALA A 72 -9.54 -42.93 -8.27
C ALA A 72 -9.57 -42.02 -9.51
N GLN A 73 -10.18 -40.86 -9.37
CA GLN A 73 -10.24 -39.83 -10.41
C GLN A 73 -9.41 -38.64 -9.97
N VAL A 74 -8.70 -38.01 -10.92
CA VAL A 74 -7.97 -36.77 -10.61
C VAL A 74 -9.00 -35.68 -10.31
N ARG A 75 -8.91 -35.09 -9.12
CA ARG A 75 -9.76 -33.97 -8.73
C ARG A 75 -9.42 -32.77 -9.62
N PRO A 76 -10.39 -32.11 -10.26
CA PRO A 76 -10.12 -30.87 -10.98
C PRO A 76 -9.54 -29.86 -10.00
N SER A 77 -8.50 -29.12 -10.43
CA SER A 77 -7.76 -28.12 -9.65
C SER A 77 -8.60 -26.87 -9.34
N ARG A 78 -9.80 -27.05 -8.78
CA ARG A 78 -10.57 -25.96 -8.16
C ARG A 78 -10.03 -25.79 -6.75
N ARG A 79 -9.75 -24.54 -6.39
CA ARG A 79 -9.27 -24.23 -5.05
C ARG A 79 -10.36 -24.51 -4.03
N ASP A 80 -9.93 -24.93 -2.85
CA ASP A 80 -10.83 -25.15 -1.73
C ASP A 80 -11.53 -23.82 -1.38
N PRO A 81 -12.87 -23.73 -1.45
CA PRO A 81 -13.60 -22.51 -1.11
C PRO A 81 -13.29 -22.01 0.30
N SER A 82 -12.99 -22.92 1.24
CA SER A 82 -12.60 -22.54 2.60
C SER A 82 -11.24 -21.82 2.64
N ALA A 83 -10.29 -22.23 1.80
CA ALA A 83 -9.00 -21.56 1.66
C ALA A 83 -9.14 -20.18 1.02
N VAL A 84 -10.02 -20.04 0.01
CA VAL A 84 -10.35 -18.75 -0.61
C VAL A 84 -10.95 -17.79 0.44
N VAL A 85 -11.93 -18.25 1.21
CA VAL A 85 -12.55 -17.45 2.28
C VAL A 85 -11.54 -17.08 3.37
N ALA A 86 -10.65 -18.01 3.76
CA ALA A 86 -9.61 -17.75 4.74
C ALA A 86 -8.60 -16.68 4.25
N ALA A 87 -8.14 -16.79 3.01
CA ALA A 87 -7.24 -15.83 2.39
C ALA A 87 -7.90 -14.45 2.28
N LYS A 88 -9.17 -14.40 1.86
CA LYS A 88 -9.96 -13.18 1.79
C LYS A 88 -10.14 -12.50 3.16
N ARG A 89 -10.45 -13.29 4.20
CA ARG A 89 -10.53 -12.79 5.58
C ARG A 89 -9.19 -12.23 6.05
N HIS A 90 -8.08 -12.91 5.72
CA HIS A 90 -6.75 -12.43 6.08
C HIS A 90 -6.39 -11.12 5.35
N ALA A 91 -6.71 -11.02 4.06
CA ALA A 91 -6.53 -9.78 3.31
C ALA A 91 -7.37 -8.63 3.87
N LEU A 92 -8.61 -8.89 4.29
CA LEU A 92 -9.45 -7.89 4.94
C LEU A 92 -8.84 -7.40 6.26
N ASP A 93 -8.34 -8.29 7.12
CA ASP A 93 -7.62 -7.91 8.35
C ASP A 93 -6.39 -7.04 8.06
N LEU A 94 -5.66 -7.33 6.98
CA LEU A 94 -4.51 -6.52 6.56
C LEU A 94 -4.92 -5.15 6.01
N VAL A 95 -6.03 -5.07 5.25
CA VAL A 95 -6.62 -3.79 4.81
C VAL A 95 -7.07 -2.96 5.99
N GLU A 96 -7.75 -3.56 6.97
CA GLU A 96 -8.17 -2.94 8.21
C GLU A 96 -6.99 -2.54 9.11
N LYS A 97 -5.77 -3.02 8.84
CA LYS A 97 -4.53 -2.54 9.48
C LYS A 97 -3.79 -1.50 8.64
N GLY A 98 -4.26 -1.23 7.42
CA GLY A 98 -3.64 -0.30 6.48
C GLY A 98 -2.50 -0.89 5.63
N ASN A 99 -2.28 -2.21 5.67
CA ASN A 99 -1.19 -2.86 4.94
C ASN A 99 -1.66 -3.44 3.60
N PHE A 100 -1.86 -2.56 2.62
CA PHE A 100 -2.38 -2.96 1.30
C PHE A 100 -1.40 -3.84 0.50
N ILE A 101 -0.09 -3.66 0.71
CA ILE A 101 0.94 -4.46 0.04
C ILE A 101 0.92 -5.90 0.57
N ALA A 102 0.86 -6.08 1.89
CA ALA A 102 0.73 -7.41 2.49
C ALA A 102 -0.62 -8.04 2.15
N ALA A 103 -1.71 -7.26 2.12
CA ALA A 103 -3.02 -7.75 1.74
C ALA A 103 -3.01 -8.37 0.33
N TRP A 104 -2.35 -7.71 -0.63
CA TRP A 104 -2.12 -8.30 -1.95
C TRP A 104 -1.22 -9.54 -1.89
N GLY A 105 -0.11 -9.50 -1.16
CA GLY A 105 0.78 -10.66 -0.98
C GLY A 105 0.05 -11.91 -0.46
N ALA A 106 -0.93 -11.72 0.44
CA ALA A 106 -1.75 -12.79 0.99
C ALA A 106 -2.65 -13.48 -0.05
N VAL A 107 -2.99 -12.81 -1.16
CA VAL A 107 -3.97 -13.31 -2.14
C VAL A 107 -3.44 -13.34 -3.58
N ALA A 108 -2.23 -12.86 -3.84
CA ALA A 108 -1.65 -12.79 -5.18
C ALA A 108 -1.62 -14.16 -5.88
N HIS A 109 -1.44 -15.23 -5.10
CA HIS A 109 -1.51 -16.60 -5.59
C HIS A 109 -2.88 -16.94 -6.22
N LEU A 110 -3.96 -16.25 -5.87
CA LEU A 110 -5.32 -16.43 -6.42
C LEU A 110 -5.59 -15.59 -7.68
N ALA A 111 -4.64 -14.78 -8.16
CA ALA A 111 -4.91 -13.78 -9.22
C ALA A 111 -5.35 -14.35 -10.58
N ASN A 112 -4.99 -15.61 -10.86
CA ASN A 112 -5.37 -16.30 -12.10
C ASN A 112 -6.69 -17.08 -11.98
N ASP A 113 -7.32 -17.07 -10.80
CA ASP A 113 -8.60 -17.74 -10.56
C ASP A 113 -9.75 -16.83 -11.02
N GLU A 114 -10.52 -17.29 -12.02
CA GLU A 114 -11.62 -16.50 -12.60
C GLU A 114 -12.72 -16.21 -11.58
N ASP A 115 -12.99 -17.16 -10.68
CA ASP A 115 -14.05 -17.05 -9.67
C ASP A 115 -13.68 -16.00 -8.60
N CYS A 116 -12.37 -15.84 -8.33
CA CYS A 116 -11.88 -14.87 -7.35
C CYS A 116 -11.64 -13.46 -7.92
N ARG A 117 -11.60 -13.32 -9.25
CA ARG A 117 -11.22 -12.08 -9.95
C ARG A 117 -11.95 -10.81 -9.46
N PRO A 118 -13.27 -10.82 -9.20
CA PRO A 118 -14.00 -9.59 -8.84
C PRO A 118 -13.50 -8.91 -7.57
N TRP A 119 -13.14 -9.69 -6.53
CA TRP A 119 -12.66 -9.12 -5.26
C TRP A 119 -11.14 -9.01 -5.22
N ILE A 120 -10.41 -9.83 -5.98
CA ILE A 120 -8.95 -9.74 -6.09
C ILE A 120 -8.53 -8.47 -6.82
N ASN A 121 -9.25 -8.05 -7.87
CA ASN A 121 -8.94 -6.82 -8.58
C ASN A 121 -8.94 -5.60 -7.65
N VAL A 122 -9.87 -5.53 -6.69
CA VAL A 122 -9.89 -4.48 -5.65
C VAL A 122 -8.56 -4.42 -4.89
N LEU A 123 -8.05 -5.58 -4.44
CA LEU A 123 -6.76 -5.66 -3.74
C LEU A 123 -5.58 -5.36 -4.65
N ARG A 124 -5.65 -5.73 -5.93
CA ARG A 124 -4.64 -5.39 -6.94
C ARG A 124 -4.54 -3.89 -7.14
N TRP A 125 -5.67 -3.20 -7.30
CA TRP A 125 -5.71 -1.74 -7.46
C TRP A 125 -5.15 -1.01 -6.24
N LEU A 126 -5.49 -1.47 -5.02
CA LEU A 126 -4.92 -0.91 -3.78
C LEU A 126 -3.41 -1.13 -3.68
N TYR A 127 -2.93 -2.30 -4.08
CA TYR A 127 -1.50 -2.57 -4.14
C TYR A 127 -0.80 -1.66 -5.15
N GLN A 128 -1.35 -1.55 -6.37
CA GLN A 128 -0.80 -0.67 -7.41
C GLN A 128 -0.73 0.77 -6.90
N TRP A 129 -1.82 1.26 -6.30
CA TRP A 129 -1.88 2.60 -5.71
C TRP A 129 -0.84 2.78 -4.58
N ALA A 130 -0.79 1.86 -3.61
CA ALA A 130 0.11 1.94 -2.45
C ALA A 130 1.59 1.81 -2.82
N ALA A 131 1.90 1.05 -3.87
CA ALA A 131 3.23 0.89 -4.44
C ALA A 131 3.58 1.97 -5.47
N SER A 132 2.66 2.91 -5.75
CA SER A 132 2.81 3.94 -6.78
C SER A 132 3.11 3.37 -8.17
N LEU A 133 2.52 2.21 -8.48
CA LEU A 133 2.53 1.58 -9.79
C LEU A 133 1.38 2.13 -10.64
N PRO A 134 1.45 2.00 -11.98
CA PRO A 134 0.31 2.27 -12.85
C PRO A 134 -0.92 1.47 -12.39
N ILE A 135 -2.03 2.17 -12.17
CA ILE A 135 -3.31 1.57 -11.79
C ILE A 135 -4.04 1.16 -13.07
N ASP A 136 -4.66 -0.02 -13.05
CA ASP A 136 -5.43 -0.51 -14.20
C ASP A 136 -6.59 0.44 -14.55
N ARG A 137 -6.90 0.56 -15.86
CA ARG A 137 -7.90 1.52 -16.38
C ARG A 137 -9.35 1.22 -15.93
N ASP A 138 -9.60 -0.01 -15.50
CA ASP A 138 -10.89 -0.48 -15.00
C ASP A 138 -11.06 -0.26 -13.49
N CYS A 139 -10.08 0.36 -12.82
CA CYS A 139 -10.18 0.73 -11.41
C CYS A 139 -11.33 1.72 -11.19
N ASP A 140 -12.30 1.29 -10.40
CA ASP A 140 -13.49 2.06 -10.02
C ASP A 140 -13.50 2.42 -8.52
N LEU A 141 -12.38 2.23 -7.82
CA LEU A 141 -12.20 2.72 -6.45
C LEU A 141 -12.06 4.24 -6.45
N SER A 142 -12.65 4.89 -5.44
CA SER A 142 -12.54 6.33 -5.21
C SER A 142 -11.17 6.70 -4.62
N LEU A 143 -10.09 6.37 -5.32
CA LEU A 143 -8.74 6.70 -4.93
C LEU A 143 -8.46 8.18 -5.22
N PRO A 144 -7.70 8.89 -4.37
CA PRO A 144 -7.26 10.24 -4.70
C PRO A 144 -6.57 10.23 -6.06
N ALA A 145 -7.03 11.11 -6.95
CA ALA A 145 -6.47 11.23 -8.29
C ALA A 145 -4.96 11.54 -8.22
N THR A 146 -4.22 11.18 -9.26
CA THR A 146 -2.79 11.50 -9.40
C THR A 146 -2.50 13.01 -9.36
N SER A 147 -3.52 13.85 -9.59
CA SER A 147 -3.47 15.30 -9.45
C SER A 147 -3.56 15.80 -8.00
N GLN A 148 -3.95 14.96 -7.04
CA GLN A 148 -4.02 15.27 -5.60
C GLN A 148 -2.94 14.48 -4.86
N ARG A 149 -1.68 14.78 -5.15
CA ARG A 149 -0.51 14.07 -4.61
C ARG A 149 -0.44 14.20 -3.09
N ALA A 150 -0.86 15.34 -2.55
CA ALA A 150 -0.89 15.60 -1.11
C ALA A 150 -1.90 14.69 -0.41
N ALA A 151 -3.11 14.54 -0.95
CA ALA A 151 -4.11 13.63 -0.39
C ALA A 151 -3.60 12.19 -0.40
N HIS A 152 -3.00 11.75 -1.51
CA HIS A 152 -2.36 10.42 -1.59
C HIS A 152 -1.25 10.26 -0.54
N ALA A 153 -0.34 11.22 -0.42
CA ALA A 153 0.73 11.18 0.56
C ALA A 153 0.19 11.16 2.00
N ALA A 154 -0.86 11.93 2.31
CA ALA A 154 -1.47 11.96 3.63
C ALA A 154 -2.07 10.61 4.04
N ILE A 155 -2.80 9.95 3.14
CA ILE A 155 -3.29 8.59 3.39
C ILE A 155 -2.12 7.64 3.62
N ARG A 156 -1.02 7.77 2.87
CA ARG A 156 0.18 6.92 3.08
C ARG A 156 0.81 7.10 4.45
N VAL A 157 0.81 8.32 5.00
CA VAL A 157 1.25 8.54 6.39
C VAL A 157 0.32 7.80 7.33
N GLU A 158 -0.99 7.97 7.16
CA GLU A 158 -2.01 7.37 8.02
C GLU A 158 -1.94 5.84 8.02
N LEU A 159 -1.78 5.22 6.85
CA LEU A 159 -1.63 3.78 6.70
C LEU A 159 -0.33 3.28 7.35
N ALA A 160 0.77 4.02 7.21
CA ALA A 160 2.04 3.65 7.84
C ALA A 160 1.97 3.73 9.37
N LEU A 161 1.33 4.76 9.92
CA LEU A 161 1.09 4.89 11.36
C LEU A 161 0.19 3.77 11.89
N ARG A 162 -0.88 3.43 11.17
CA ARG A 162 -1.78 2.31 11.51
C ARG A 162 -1.07 0.95 11.49
N CYS A 163 -0.03 0.79 10.67
CA CYS A 163 0.83 -0.39 10.63
C CYS A 163 1.99 -0.36 11.64
N GLU A 164 2.12 0.71 12.45
CA GLU A 164 3.27 0.97 13.31
C GLU A 164 4.62 1.04 12.56
N ASP A 165 4.58 1.32 11.25
CA ASP A 165 5.75 1.47 10.37
C ASP A 165 6.29 2.91 10.47
N ILE A 166 6.98 3.20 11.57
CA ILE A 166 7.51 4.52 11.90
C ILE A 166 8.45 5.09 10.82
N PRO A 167 9.42 4.33 10.27
CA PRO A 167 10.26 4.85 9.19
C PRO A 167 9.42 5.31 8.01
N ARG A 168 8.50 4.46 7.53
CA ARG A 168 7.64 4.81 6.40
C ARG A 168 6.75 6.01 6.71
N ALA A 169 6.21 6.12 7.93
CA ALA A 169 5.40 7.26 8.34
C ALA A 169 6.19 8.58 8.32
N VAL A 170 7.43 8.59 8.83
CA VAL A 170 8.31 9.77 8.79
C VAL A 170 8.62 10.16 7.34
N HIS A 171 9.00 9.19 6.50
CA HIS A 171 9.27 9.43 5.08
C HIS A 171 8.03 9.96 4.34
N ALA A 172 6.86 9.36 4.57
CA ALA A 172 5.60 9.78 3.97
C ALA A 172 5.19 11.18 4.45
N THR A 173 5.50 11.54 5.70
CA THR A 173 5.20 12.88 6.24
C THR A 173 5.96 13.93 5.44
N VAL A 174 7.26 13.72 5.20
CA VAL A 174 8.06 14.61 4.34
C VAL A 174 7.52 14.63 2.90
N ALA A 175 7.14 13.47 2.35
CA ALA A 175 6.56 13.40 1.01
C ALA A 175 5.23 14.16 0.90
N PHE A 176 4.41 14.20 1.97
CA PHE A 176 3.20 15.01 2.03
C PHE A 176 3.52 16.50 1.89
N PHE A 177 4.53 17.00 2.59
CA PHE A 177 4.95 18.40 2.46
C PHE A 177 5.35 18.76 1.04
N GLU A 178 6.21 17.93 0.45
CA GLU A 178 6.64 18.10 -0.93
C GLU A 178 5.44 18.10 -1.87
N ALA A 179 4.55 17.12 -1.73
CA ALA A 179 3.36 16.98 -2.54
C ALA A 179 2.39 18.16 -2.38
N ALA A 180 2.18 18.67 -1.17
CA ALA A 180 1.31 19.82 -0.92
C ALA A 180 1.83 21.10 -1.59
N VAL A 181 3.15 21.35 -1.52
CA VAL A 181 3.77 22.47 -2.26
C VAL A 181 3.56 22.28 -3.76
N TRP A 182 3.74 21.06 -4.28
CA TRP A 182 3.55 20.77 -5.69
C TRP A 182 2.11 20.99 -6.13
N ASP A 183 1.12 20.45 -5.42
CA ASP A 183 -0.28 20.57 -5.79
C ASP A 183 -0.71 22.04 -5.79
N HIS A 184 -0.28 22.83 -4.79
CA HIS A 184 -0.52 24.28 -4.77
C HIS A 184 0.13 25.03 -5.93
N LEU A 185 1.35 24.64 -6.33
CA LEU A 185 2.00 25.22 -7.50
C LEU A 185 1.28 24.82 -8.79
N TYR A 186 0.98 23.55 -8.99
CA TYR A 186 0.34 23.04 -10.21
C TYR A 186 -1.08 23.58 -10.43
N GLU A 187 -1.91 23.62 -9.38
CA GLU A 187 -3.29 24.08 -9.54
C GLU A 187 -3.40 25.59 -9.79
N ARG A 188 -2.42 26.38 -9.32
CA ARG A 188 -2.63 27.83 -9.16
C ARG A 188 -1.59 28.72 -9.83
N HIS A 189 -0.41 28.20 -10.11
CA HIS A 189 0.74 29.05 -10.47
C HIS A 189 1.61 28.49 -11.60
N ALA A 190 1.72 27.18 -11.76
CA ALA A 190 2.52 26.58 -12.83
C ALA A 190 1.68 26.48 -14.11
N VAL A 191 2.13 27.16 -15.15
CA VAL A 191 1.43 27.20 -16.45
C VAL A 191 1.85 26.02 -17.32
N GLU A 192 3.14 25.66 -17.29
CA GLU A 192 3.72 24.59 -18.08
C GLU A 192 4.84 23.90 -17.30
N SER A 193 4.89 22.56 -17.36
CA SER A 193 6.04 21.77 -16.93
C SER A 193 6.77 21.21 -18.14
N THR A 194 8.05 21.51 -18.28
CA THR A 194 8.92 20.96 -19.32
C THR A 194 9.98 20.07 -18.67
N VAL A 195 10.49 19.10 -19.42
CA VAL A 195 11.67 18.34 -19.00
C VAL A 195 12.88 18.99 -19.66
N GLY A 196 13.81 19.49 -18.84
CA GLY A 196 15.06 20.06 -19.31
C GLY A 196 15.95 19.02 -20.00
N SER A 197 16.96 19.48 -20.72
CA SER A 197 17.97 18.61 -21.37
C SER A 197 18.70 17.69 -20.40
N ASN A 198 18.71 18.03 -19.11
CA ASN A 198 19.26 17.22 -18.01
C ASN A 198 18.26 16.20 -17.41
N GLY A 199 17.10 16.01 -18.03
CA GLY A 199 16.05 15.11 -17.54
C GLY A 199 15.26 15.64 -16.32
N LYS A 200 15.54 16.87 -15.87
CA LYS A 200 14.90 17.45 -14.69
C LYS A 200 13.66 18.26 -15.07
N GLN A 201 12.66 18.23 -14.20
CA GLN A 201 11.41 18.94 -14.42
C GLN A 201 11.57 20.44 -14.12
N ARG A 202 11.11 21.28 -15.03
CA ARG A 202 11.19 22.75 -14.98
C ARG A 202 9.81 23.34 -15.11
N TYR A 203 9.62 24.50 -14.48
CA TYR A 203 8.31 25.11 -14.32
C TYR A 203 8.29 26.55 -14.77
N ARG A 204 7.28 26.92 -15.56
CA ARG A 204 6.93 28.32 -15.81
C ARG A 204 5.92 28.76 -14.75
N LEU A 205 6.30 29.73 -13.92
CA LEU A 205 5.46 30.24 -12.83
C LEU A 205 4.77 31.55 -13.24
N CYS A 206 3.49 31.68 -12.88
CA CYS A 206 2.67 32.87 -13.08
C CYS A 206 1.97 33.25 -11.77
N PRO A 207 2.24 34.45 -11.21
CA PRO A 207 3.17 35.47 -11.69
C PRO A 207 4.63 35.05 -11.54
N GLU A 208 5.53 35.70 -12.29
CA GLU A 208 6.97 35.45 -12.19
C GLU A 208 7.50 35.90 -10.80
N PRO A 209 8.25 35.06 -10.06
CA PRO A 209 8.77 35.43 -8.76
C PRO A 209 9.72 36.63 -8.84
N GLN A 210 9.44 37.68 -8.05
CA GLN A 210 10.31 38.86 -7.92
C GLN A 210 11.32 38.67 -6.77
N GLY A 211 12.63 38.77 -7.06
CA GLY A 211 13.71 38.66 -6.08
C GLY A 211 14.24 37.24 -5.83
N ARG A 212 14.96 37.03 -4.72
CA ARG A 212 15.46 35.70 -4.32
C ARG A 212 14.27 34.85 -3.83
N SER A 213 13.77 33.95 -4.69
CA SER A 213 12.66 33.02 -4.38
C SER A 213 13.12 31.70 -3.74
N GLY A 214 14.43 31.50 -3.54
CA GLY A 214 15.01 30.24 -3.04
C GLY A 214 14.87 29.04 -3.97
N MET A 215 14.14 29.18 -5.08
CA MET A 215 14.23 28.25 -6.21
C MET A 215 15.62 28.40 -6.82
N GLN A 216 16.29 27.29 -7.11
CA GLN A 216 17.61 27.36 -7.73
C GLN A 216 17.42 27.93 -9.12
N GLU A 217 17.89 29.15 -9.31
CA GLU A 217 17.69 29.95 -10.51
C GLU A 217 18.56 29.39 -11.64
N MET A 218 18.17 28.28 -12.25
CA MET A 218 18.67 27.95 -13.58
C MET A 218 17.85 28.76 -14.58
N ARG A 219 18.25 30.03 -14.74
CA ARG A 219 17.71 30.97 -15.72
C ARG A 219 18.04 30.51 -17.14
N GLU A 220 17.34 29.50 -17.63
CA GLU A 220 17.26 29.29 -19.07
C GLU A 220 16.00 29.99 -19.57
N LEU A 221 16.20 31.01 -20.39
CA LEU A 221 15.15 31.61 -21.20
C LEU A 221 14.85 30.61 -22.32
N VAL A 222 13.80 29.81 -22.14
CA VAL A 222 13.23 29.01 -23.23
C VAL A 222 12.13 29.86 -23.85
N ASP A 223 12.30 30.23 -25.13
CA ASP A 223 11.39 31.10 -25.88
C ASP A 223 11.09 32.44 -25.19
N GLY A 224 12.09 33.02 -24.52
CA GLY A 224 11.96 34.32 -23.85
C GLY A 224 11.23 34.28 -22.50
N VAL A 225 10.84 33.09 -22.00
CA VAL A 225 10.19 32.94 -20.69
C VAL A 225 11.10 32.27 -19.69
N LYS A 226 11.14 32.79 -18.45
CA LYS A 226 11.92 32.21 -17.36
C LYS A 226 11.29 30.91 -16.89
N GLN A 227 12.11 29.87 -16.81
CA GLN A 227 11.76 28.60 -16.19
C GLN A 227 12.53 28.43 -14.89
N TYR A 228 11.89 27.78 -13.91
CA TYR A 228 12.43 27.54 -12.58
C TYR A 228 12.61 26.05 -12.35
N GLU A 229 13.79 25.67 -11.88
CA GLU A 229 14.03 24.33 -11.35
C GLU A 229 13.77 24.35 -9.85
N ILE A 230 12.76 23.59 -9.43
CA ILE A 230 12.39 23.47 -8.03
C ILE A 230 12.96 22.16 -7.50
N HIS A 231 14.06 22.26 -6.75
CA HIS A 231 14.66 21.12 -6.07
C HIS A 231 13.92 20.80 -4.77
N GLY A 232 13.42 19.57 -4.63
CA GLY A 232 12.62 19.10 -3.49
C GLY A 232 13.36 18.87 -2.17
N TYR A 233 14.41 19.62 -1.84
CA TYR A 233 15.07 19.52 -0.53
C TYR A 233 14.67 20.68 0.39
N GLY A 234 14.36 20.38 1.66
CA GLY A 234 13.73 21.23 2.67
C GLY A 234 13.95 22.74 2.64
N LYS A 235 15.20 23.19 2.46
CA LYS A 235 15.53 24.62 2.40
C LYS A 235 14.79 25.33 1.26
N ASN A 236 14.54 24.64 0.15
CA ASN A 236 13.82 25.20 -0.98
C ASN A 236 12.31 25.20 -0.74
N LEU A 237 11.76 24.19 -0.06
CA LEU A 237 10.30 24.13 0.23
C LEU A 237 9.85 25.31 1.09
N ARG A 238 10.54 25.57 2.20
CA ARG A 238 10.25 26.71 3.06
C ARG A 238 10.36 28.03 2.29
N THR A 239 11.42 28.19 1.49
CA THR A 239 11.61 29.43 0.73
C THR A 239 10.55 29.61 -0.36
N ILE A 240 10.02 28.54 -0.94
CA ILE A 240 8.89 28.61 -1.89
C ILE A 240 7.61 29.02 -1.16
N CYS A 241 7.34 28.44 0.00
CA CYS A 241 6.18 28.80 0.80
C CYS A 241 6.23 30.28 1.25
N GLU A 242 7.31 30.71 1.89
CA GLU A 242 7.46 32.08 2.42
C GLU A 242 7.73 33.13 1.32
N GLY A 243 8.53 32.77 0.32
CA GLY A 243 9.02 33.69 -0.70
C GLY A 243 8.10 33.86 -1.90
N TYR A 244 7.28 32.85 -2.22
CA TYR A 244 6.40 32.86 -3.39
C TYR A 244 4.93 32.68 -3.01
N LEU A 245 4.55 31.55 -2.42
CA LEU A 245 3.15 31.24 -2.16
C LEU A 245 2.49 32.26 -1.21
N GLN A 246 3.16 32.62 -0.12
CA GLN A 246 2.66 33.63 0.83
C GLN A 246 2.45 35.00 0.18
N ARG A 247 3.24 35.37 -0.84
CA ARG A 247 3.11 36.68 -1.51
C ARG A 247 2.01 36.69 -2.57
N HIS A 248 1.80 35.56 -3.23
CA HIS A 248 0.93 35.48 -4.41
C HIS A 248 -0.41 34.78 -4.16
N ALA A 249 -0.56 34.05 -3.04
CA ALA A 249 -1.78 33.37 -2.65
C ALA A 249 -1.96 33.25 -1.11
N PRO A 250 -1.80 34.34 -0.33
CA PRO A 250 -1.75 34.28 1.14
C PRO A 250 -2.99 33.64 1.79
N GLU A 251 -4.19 33.93 1.29
CA GLU A 251 -5.46 33.40 1.84
C GLU A 251 -5.66 31.91 1.57
N LYS A 252 -4.85 31.36 0.66
CA LYS A 252 -5.06 30.07 0.01
C LYS A 252 -3.94 29.07 0.28
N THR A 253 -2.89 29.50 0.98
CA THR A 253 -1.72 28.70 1.36
C THR A 253 -1.31 28.98 2.81
N ALA A 254 -2.20 29.55 3.63
CA ALA A 254 -1.88 30.00 4.97
C ALA A 254 -1.52 28.81 5.87
N ALA A 255 -2.26 27.70 5.75
CA ALA A 255 -1.98 26.48 6.47
C ALA A 255 -0.66 25.85 6.01
N LEU A 256 -0.43 25.79 4.69
CA LEU A 256 0.83 25.25 4.14
C LEU A 256 2.04 26.07 4.59
N CYS A 257 1.95 27.41 4.59
CA CYS A 257 3.02 28.28 5.06
C CYS A 257 3.34 28.03 6.54
N ARG A 258 2.32 27.99 7.42
CA ARG A 258 2.52 27.66 8.86
C ARG A 258 3.15 26.29 9.04
N LEU A 259 2.66 25.29 8.30
CA LEU A 259 3.17 23.92 8.39
C LEU A 259 4.64 23.83 7.89
N SER A 260 5.00 24.63 6.88
CA SER A 260 6.35 24.66 6.31
C SER A 260 7.43 25.19 7.27
N GLU A 261 7.07 26.01 8.26
CA GLU A 261 7.99 26.49 9.30
C GLU A 261 8.57 25.33 10.12
N ARG A 262 7.90 24.18 10.13
CA ARG A 262 8.22 23.01 10.95
C ARG A 262 8.96 21.93 10.18
N ILE A 263 9.08 22.03 8.84
CA ILE A 263 9.56 20.91 8.00
C ILE A 263 11.00 20.45 8.30
N ASP A 264 11.86 21.37 8.77
CA ASP A 264 13.27 21.10 9.03
C ASP A 264 13.48 19.96 10.06
N PRO A 265 12.79 19.96 11.21
CA PRO A 265 12.76 18.81 12.12
C PRO A 265 12.37 17.48 11.45
N ALA A 266 11.30 17.44 10.66
CA ALA A 266 10.85 16.23 9.97
C ALA A 266 11.92 15.68 9.01
N LEU A 267 12.64 16.57 8.31
CA LEU A 267 13.73 16.18 7.41
C LEU A 267 14.95 15.62 8.14
N ARG A 268 15.31 16.20 9.29
CA ARG A 268 16.38 15.65 10.14
C ARG A 268 16.02 14.24 10.62
N ARG A 269 14.76 14.03 11.02
CA ARG A 269 14.26 12.73 11.49
C ARG A 269 14.20 11.70 10.37
N ARG A 270 13.80 12.11 9.16
CA ARG A 270 13.90 11.26 7.98
C ARG A 270 15.31 10.73 7.83
N ASN A 271 16.34 11.58 7.91
CA ASN A 271 17.72 11.13 7.81
C ASN A 271 18.13 10.19 8.96
N MET A 272 17.57 10.39 10.17
CA MET A 272 17.80 9.51 11.32
C MET A 272 17.22 8.10 11.14
N VAL A 273 16.05 7.98 10.52
CA VAL A 273 15.39 6.68 10.25
C VAL A 273 15.80 6.05 8.91
N ALA A 274 16.39 6.81 7.99
CA ALA A 274 16.76 6.38 6.64
C ALA A 274 18.16 5.78 6.52
N HIS A 275 19.07 6.08 7.46
CA HIS A 275 20.47 5.66 7.37
C HIS A 275 20.78 4.51 8.34
N GLY A 276 20.85 3.29 7.81
CA GLY A 276 21.20 2.07 8.55
C GLY A 276 20.00 1.22 8.98
N GLU A 277 20.24 0.23 9.83
CA GLU A 277 19.19 -0.50 10.55
C GLU A 277 18.76 0.33 11.77
N PRO A 278 17.59 1.01 11.76
CA PRO A 278 17.21 1.88 12.85
C PRO A 278 17.00 1.07 14.12
N ARG A 279 17.73 1.42 15.19
CA ARG A 279 17.53 0.81 16.50
C ARG A 279 16.15 1.19 17.05
N ARG A 280 15.59 0.32 17.89
CA ARG A 280 14.29 0.56 18.54
C ARG A 280 14.23 1.91 19.27
N GLU A 281 15.29 2.28 19.96
CA GLU A 281 15.44 3.58 20.65
C GLU A 281 15.28 4.76 19.68
N ASN A 282 15.91 4.69 18.50
CA ASN A 282 15.80 5.73 17.46
C ASN A 282 14.38 5.83 16.90
N LEU A 283 13.65 4.69 16.82
CA LEU A 283 12.26 4.68 16.35
C LEU A 283 11.31 5.28 17.39
N GLU A 284 11.50 4.95 18.66
CA GLU A 284 10.73 5.51 19.78
C GLU A 284 11.00 7.01 19.93
N GLU A 285 12.27 7.42 19.81
CA GLU A 285 12.66 8.83 19.79
C GLU A 285 12.02 9.57 18.61
N ALA A 286 12.12 9.03 17.39
CA ALA A 286 11.47 9.63 16.21
C ALA A 286 9.96 9.77 16.42
N ARG A 287 9.31 8.73 16.97
CA ARG A 287 7.87 8.71 17.24
C ARG A 287 7.46 9.77 18.24
N GLN A 288 8.19 9.89 19.36
CA GLN A 288 7.90 10.92 20.36
C GLN A 288 8.11 12.32 19.80
N GLN A 289 9.22 12.51 19.13
CA GLN A 289 9.57 13.76 18.49
C GLN A 289 8.54 14.21 17.44
N MET A 290 8.00 13.30 16.61
CA MET A 290 6.96 13.62 15.63
C MET A 290 5.65 14.08 16.27
N LYS A 291 5.34 13.60 17.48
CA LYS A 291 4.21 14.08 18.28
C LYS A 291 4.50 15.43 18.93
N ASP A 292 5.70 15.62 19.49
CA ASP A 292 6.12 16.88 20.13
C ASP A 292 6.14 18.03 19.12
N ASP A 293 6.53 17.74 17.88
CA ASP A 293 6.46 18.69 16.76
C ASP A 293 5.10 18.67 16.07
N HIS A 294 4.05 18.16 16.71
CA HIS A 294 2.66 18.10 16.22
C HIS A 294 2.52 17.74 14.72
N PHE A 295 3.34 16.83 14.22
CA PHE A 295 3.09 16.22 12.92
C PHE A 295 2.07 15.10 13.03
N TRP A 296 2.07 14.40 14.17
CA TRP A 296 1.14 13.32 14.49
C TRP A 296 0.39 13.65 15.77
N SER A 297 -0.85 13.18 15.89
CA SER A 297 -1.64 13.37 17.12
C SER A 297 -1.08 12.55 18.27
N ALA A 298 -1.63 12.77 19.48
CA ALA A 298 -1.30 11.94 20.65
C ALA A 298 -1.65 10.46 20.42
N SER A 299 -2.70 10.19 19.63
CA SER A 299 -3.15 8.89 19.13
C SER A 299 -2.38 8.44 17.87
N GLU A 300 -1.38 9.20 17.44
CA GLU A 300 -0.52 8.90 16.29
C GLU A 300 -1.27 8.80 14.97
N ARG A 301 -2.11 9.80 14.75
CA ARG A 301 -2.87 9.98 13.52
C ARG A 301 -2.41 11.25 12.85
N PHE A 302 -2.21 11.17 11.54
CA PHE A 302 -1.76 12.31 10.74
C PHE A 302 -2.94 13.17 10.31
N LEU A 303 -4.04 12.53 9.88
CA LEU A 303 -5.27 13.18 9.44
C LEU A 303 -6.14 13.72 10.60
N GLU A 304 -5.69 13.57 11.86
CA GLU A 304 -6.27 14.26 13.01
C GLU A 304 -5.61 15.62 13.27
N GLN A 305 -4.46 15.92 12.64
CA GLN A 305 -3.81 17.21 12.82
C GLN A 305 -4.61 18.31 12.11
N PRO A 306 -5.03 19.38 12.83
CA PRO A 306 -5.79 20.48 12.24
C PRO A 306 -5.07 21.11 11.05
N GLU A 307 -3.76 21.35 11.16
CA GLU A 307 -2.98 22.00 10.12
C GLU A 307 -2.86 21.14 8.86
N VAL A 308 -2.77 19.82 9.00
CA VAL A 308 -2.77 18.88 7.86
C VAL A 308 -4.13 18.90 7.16
N CYS A 309 -5.22 18.87 7.95
CA CYS A 309 -6.57 18.97 7.41
C CYS A 309 -6.79 20.31 6.70
N ASP A 310 -6.30 21.41 7.25
CA ASP A 310 -6.43 22.73 6.66
C ASP A 310 -5.68 22.83 5.33
N VAL A 311 -4.46 22.27 5.23
CA VAL A 311 -3.73 22.18 3.95
C VAL A 311 -4.53 21.39 2.91
N LEU A 312 -5.12 20.26 3.30
CA LEU A 312 -5.91 19.45 2.38
C LEU A 312 -7.20 20.17 1.95
N ARG A 313 -7.88 20.90 2.86
CA ARG A 313 -9.02 21.76 2.51
C ARG A 313 -8.62 22.90 1.59
N GLU A 314 -7.46 23.50 1.81
CA GLU A 314 -6.90 24.52 0.93
C GLU A 314 -6.71 23.96 -0.49
N LEU A 315 -6.44 22.66 -0.64
CA LEU A 315 -6.36 21.91 -1.91
C LEU A 315 -7.71 21.34 -2.40
N GLY A 316 -8.83 21.74 -1.81
CA GLY A 316 -10.17 21.34 -2.26
C GLY A 316 -10.65 19.97 -1.77
N VAL A 317 -9.97 19.37 -0.78
CA VAL A 317 -10.45 18.15 -0.13
C VAL A 317 -11.53 18.50 0.90
N ASN A 318 -12.75 18.02 0.69
CA ASN A 318 -13.91 18.38 1.52
C ASN A 318 -13.84 17.81 2.95
N ASP A 319 -13.49 16.52 3.10
CA ASP A 319 -13.38 15.84 4.40
C ASP A 319 -12.02 15.13 4.55
N PRO A 320 -10.95 15.86 4.90
CA PRO A 320 -9.63 15.27 5.06
C PRO A 320 -9.51 14.25 6.19
N ALA A 321 -10.28 14.41 7.26
CA ALA A 321 -10.16 13.57 8.45
C ALA A 321 -10.71 12.17 8.21
N SER A 322 -11.78 12.05 7.41
CA SER A 322 -12.38 10.75 7.08
C SER A 322 -11.66 10.02 5.95
N LEU A 323 -10.74 10.67 5.25
CA LEU A 323 -10.25 10.23 3.93
C LEU A 323 -9.66 8.81 3.92
N CYS A 324 -8.89 8.46 4.95
CA CYS A 324 -8.33 7.12 5.11
C CYS A 324 -9.40 6.09 5.53
N GLU A 325 -10.27 6.43 6.49
CA GLU A 325 -11.31 5.51 6.97
C GLU A 325 -12.37 5.25 5.89
N SER A 326 -12.79 6.27 5.14
CA SER A 326 -13.70 6.13 4.00
C SER A 326 -13.16 5.14 2.96
N LEU A 327 -11.86 5.19 2.65
CA LEU A 327 -11.23 4.25 1.73
C LEU A 327 -11.24 2.82 2.29
N ILE A 328 -10.88 2.65 3.56
CA ILE A 328 -10.84 1.34 4.22
C ILE A 328 -12.26 0.74 4.31
N ASP A 329 -13.27 1.56 4.62
CA ASP A 329 -14.67 1.15 4.68
C ASP A 329 -15.21 0.77 3.30
N GLU A 330 -14.92 1.54 2.25
CA GLU A 330 -15.32 1.22 0.87
C GLU A 330 -14.74 -0.13 0.44
N VAL A 331 -13.44 -0.33 0.66
CA VAL A 331 -12.76 -1.59 0.33
C VAL A 331 -13.32 -2.74 1.16
N GLY A 332 -13.49 -2.53 2.46
CA GLY A 332 -14.05 -3.54 3.37
C GLY A 332 -15.44 -3.99 2.95
N ALA A 333 -16.30 -3.04 2.57
CA ALA A 333 -17.64 -3.33 2.06
C ALA A 333 -17.59 -4.14 0.75
N ARG A 334 -16.75 -3.74 -0.22
CA ARG A 334 -16.59 -4.46 -1.50
C ARG A 334 -16.08 -5.88 -1.29
N LEU A 335 -15.08 -6.07 -0.44
CA LEU A 335 -14.58 -7.39 -0.11
C LEU A 335 -15.69 -8.25 0.52
N ARG A 336 -16.50 -7.71 1.44
CA ARG A 336 -17.60 -8.48 2.06
C ARG A 336 -18.76 -8.78 1.10
N ALA A 337 -19.03 -7.91 0.12
CA ALA A 337 -20.16 -8.04 -0.79
C ALA A 337 -20.00 -9.16 -1.84
N VAL A 338 -18.77 -9.42 -2.31
CA VAL A 338 -18.51 -10.48 -3.30
C VAL A 338 -18.57 -11.84 -2.61
N ARG A 339 -19.57 -12.67 -2.94
CA ARG A 339 -19.58 -14.07 -2.50
C ARG A 339 -18.50 -14.85 -3.26
N PRO A 340 -17.73 -15.71 -2.58
CA PRO A 340 -16.73 -16.57 -3.22
C PRO A 340 -17.37 -17.55 -4.21
#